data_AF-A0A2S4K7R3-F1
#
_entry.id   AF-A0A2S4K7R3-F1
#
_cell.length_a   1.000
_cell.length_b   1.000
_cell.length_c   1.000
_cell.angle_alpha   90.00
_cell.angle_beta   90.00
_cell.angle_gamma   90.00
#
_symmetry.space_group_name_H-M   'P 1'
#
loop_
_entity.id
_entity.type
_entity.pdbx_description
1 polymer ?
#
loop_
_entity_poly.entity_id
_entity_poly.type
_entity_poly.pdbx_seq_one_letter_code
_entity_poly.pdbx_strand_id
1 'polypeptide(L)'
;MKNVFKTLLTAAAATLALGAQAAWVPANSAFKNVGDLVKHAKANPGKLSYASAGNGGAAHLTAELFKQGHGISIVHIPYKGGAPALTDLAGGTVDLMFSAVTASGPLVKGGRLKVLATAFDRRIESMPDVPTLAELGLKGFSAYEWNAVFAPAGTPAEVVKRMDAEMREILASPAMRERLAALGALPAAGGAKELGDFVRAETAKWAAVTKTAQIKID
;
A
#
# COMPACT_ATOMS: atom_id res chain seq x y z
N MET A 1 -11.90 -13.64 8.34
CA MET A 1 -12.08 -12.17 8.33
C MET A 1 -13.43 -11.65 8.83
N LYS A 2 -14.58 -12.29 8.55
CA LYS A 2 -15.91 -11.77 8.97
C LYS A 2 -16.12 -11.58 10.48
N ASN A 3 -15.39 -12.31 11.34
CA ASN A 3 -15.59 -12.27 12.79
C ASN A 3 -14.66 -11.32 13.56
N VAL A 4 -13.54 -10.88 12.97
CA VAL A 4 -12.57 -10.02 13.67
C VAL A 4 -13.12 -8.58 13.81
N PHE A 5 -13.79 -8.08 12.78
CA PHE A 5 -14.37 -6.73 12.79
C PHE A 5 -15.72 -6.62 13.51
N LYS A 6 -16.38 -7.74 13.83
CA LYS A 6 -17.69 -7.74 14.50
C LYS A 6 -17.58 -7.55 16.02
N THR A 7 -16.41 -7.84 16.59
CA THR A 7 -16.12 -7.80 18.04
C THR A 7 -15.36 -6.53 18.45
N LEU A 8 -14.82 -5.79 17.49
CA LEU A 8 -13.99 -4.61 17.69
C LEU A 8 -14.66 -3.45 16.97
N LEU A 9 -15.32 -2.53 17.69
CA LEU A 9 -15.50 -1.15 17.23
C LEU A 9 -16.10 -0.29 18.36
N THR A 10 -15.24 0.10 19.29
CA THR A 10 -15.18 1.52 19.67
C THR A 10 -13.76 1.97 19.34
N ALA A 11 -13.60 2.75 18.27
CA ALA A 11 -12.30 3.07 17.69
C ALA A 11 -11.54 4.09 18.56
N ALA A 12 -10.21 4.00 18.61
CA ALA A 12 -9.38 5.00 19.28
C ALA A 12 -8.26 5.49 18.37
N ALA A 13 -8.02 6.81 18.35
CA ALA A 13 -7.29 7.42 17.25
C ALA A 13 -5.82 7.04 17.17
N ALA A 14 -5.38 6.76 15.94
CA ALA A 14 -4.11 7.13 15.34
C ALA A 14 -3.96 6.26 14.08
N THR A 15 -4.34 6.75 12.90
CA THR A 15 -3.94 6.02 11.69
C THR A 15 -2.50 6.41 11.40
N LEU A 16 -1.57 5.47 11.42
CA LEU A 16 -0.21 5.69 10.91
C LEU A 16 -0.19 5.15 9.50
N ALA A 17 -0.11 6.00 8.48
CA ALA A 17 0.20 5.52 7.14
C ALA A 17 1.66 5.11 7.14
N LEU A 18 1.93 3.80 7.15
CA LEU A 18 3.27 3.25 6.96
C LEU A 18 3.45 2.84 5.50
N GLY A 19 4.65 3.08 4.99
CA GLY A 19 5.14 2.40 3.79
C GLY A 19 4.25 2.60 2.58
N ALA A 20 4.28 3.80 1.99
CA ALA A 20 3.76 3.97 0.65
C ALA A 20 4.40 2.92 -0.27
N GLN A 21 3.56 2.07 -0.88
CA GLN A 21 4.02 1.16 -1.90
C GLN A 21 4.35 1.95 -3.17
N ALA A 22 5.23 1.42 -3.99
CA ALA A 22 5.45 1.95 -5.33
C ALA A 22 5.55 0.80 -6.33
N ALA A 23 5.31 1.12 -7.60
CA ALA A 23 5.51 0.21 -8.72
C ALA A 23 7.00 0.19 -9.10
N TRP A 24 7.65 -0.94 -8.85
CA TRP A 24 9.07 -1.16 -9.16
C TRP A 24 9.22 -2.09 -10.33
N VAL A 25 10.16 -1.78 -11.21
CA VAL A 25 10.56 -2.63 -12.34
C VAL A 25 12.08 -2.85 -12.29
N PRO A 26 12.61 -3.88 -12.96
CA PRO A 26 14.05 -4.06 -13.13
C PRO A 26 14.70 -2.79 -13.73
N ALA A 27 15.94 -2.47 -13.35
CA ALA A 27 16.61 -1.29 -13.89
C ALA A 27 16.76 -1.32 -15.43
N ASN A 28 16.97 -2.51 -16.00
CA ASN A 28 17.03 -2.75 -17.45
C ASN A 28 15.66 -2.86 -18.12
N SER A 29 14.56 -2.67 -17.39
CA SER A 29 13.20 -2.74 -17.94
C SER A 29 12.99 -1.69 -19.04
N ALA A 30 12.37 -2.13 -20.15
CA ALA A 30 12.00 -1.26 -21.26
C ALA A 30 10.93 -0.22 -20.90
N PHE A 31 10.17 -0.43 -19.82
CA PHE A 31 9.11 0.48 -19.39
C PHE A 31 9.70 1.70 -18.67
N LYS A 32 9.53 2.91 -19.22
CA LYS A 32 10.05 4.15 -18.60
C LYS A 32 9.03 4.81 -17.69
N ASN A 33 7.76 4.51 -17.89
CA ASN A 33 6.64 5.04 -17.11
C ASN A 33 5.51 4.01 -17.04
N VAL A 34 4.50 4.28 -16.21
CA VAL A 34 3.31 3.42 -16.06
C VAL A 34 2.54 3.27 -17.39
N GLY A 35 2.47 4.34 -18.20
CA GLY A 35 1.79 4.32 -19.50
C GLY A 35 2.38 3.30 -20.47
N ASP A 36 3.71 3.20 -20.56
CA ASP A 36 4.41 2.21 -21.38
C ASP A 36 4.05 0.79 -20.95
N LEU A 37 4.10 0.52 -19.63
CA LEU A 37 3.77 -0.77 -19.05
C LEU A 37 2.31 -1.14 -19.31
N VAL A 38 1.38 -0.22 -19.06
CA VAL A 38 -0.06 -0.44 -19.29
C VAL A 38 -0.35 -0.67 -20.76
N LYS A 39 0.23 0.13 -21.67
CA LYS A 39 0.08 -0.06 -23.12
C LYS A 39 0.56 -1.45 -23.54
N HIS A 40 1.72 -1.87 -23.07
CA HIS A 40 2.25 -3.20 -23.39
C HIS A 40 1.38 -4.31 -22.81
N ALA A 41 0.93 -4.20 -21.56
CA ALA A 41 0.07 -5.18 -20.91
C ALA A 41 -1.30 -5.33 -21.61
N LYS A 42 -1.87 -4.23 -22.12
CA LYS A 42 -3.11 -4.27 -22.92
C LYS A 42 -2.91 -4.96 -24.26
N ALA A 43 -1.80 -4.69 -24.94
CA ALA A 43 -1.48 -5.32 -26.22
C ALA A 43 -1.09 -6.81 -26.06
N ASN A 44 -0.58 -7.20 -24.89
CA ASN A 44 0.00 -8.52 -24.63
C ASN A 44 -0.55 -9.11 -23.31
N PRO A 45 -1.85 -9.43 -23.24
CA PRO A 45 -2.47 -9.91 -22.00
C PRO A 45 -1.80 -11.21 -21.52
N GLY A 46 -1.44 -11.25 -20.23
CA GLY A 46 -0.80 -12.39 -19.59
C GLY A 46 0.68 -12.60 -19.93
N LYS A 47 1.31 -11.67 -20.65
CA LYS A 47 2.75 -11.73 -20.97
C LYS A 47 3.66 -11.08 -19.94
N LEU A 48 3.14 -10.14 -19.16
CA LEU A 48 3.86 -9.57 -18.02
C LEU A 48 3.50 -10.31 -16.75
N SER A 49 4.43 -10.33 -15.82
CA SER A 49 4.34 -10.93 -14.50
C SER A 49 4.55 -9.88 -13.41
N TYR A 50 4.02 -10.13 -12.22
CA TYR A 50 4.39 -9.37 -11.04
C TYR A 50 4.64 -10.26 -9.83
N ALA A 51 5.59 -9.86 -8.99
CA ALA A 51 5.93 -10.54 -7.77
C ALA A 51 5.21 -9.96 -6.54
N SER A 52 5.08 -10.81 -5.53
CA SER A 52 4.61 -10.42 -4.20
C SER A 52 5.28 -11.26 -3.12
N ALA A 53 5.23 -10.80 -1.87
CA ALA A 53 5.70 -11.57 -0.72
C ALA A 53 4.78 -12.73 -0.30
N GLY A 54 3.66 -12.94 -1.00
CA GLY A 54 2.71 -14.03 -0.71
C GLY A 54 1.28 -13.70 -1.11
N ASN A 55 0.41 -14.71 -1.09
CA ASN A 55 -1.02 -14.57 -1.39
C ASN A 55 -1.72 -13.69 -0.33
N GLY A 56 -2.61 -12.79 -0.78
CA GLY A 56 -3.33 -11.87 0.11
C GLY A 56 -2.50 -10.77 0.78
N GLY A 57 -1.17 -10.73 0.58
CA GLY A 57 -0.31 -9.67 1.12
C GLY A 57 -0.52 -8.33 0.43
N ALA A 58 -0.06 -7.24 1.05
CA ALA A 58 -0.24 -5.87 0.57
C ALA A 58 0.21 -5.68 -0.89
N ALA A 59 1.40 -6.19 -1.25
CA ALA A 59 1.93 -6.18 -2.62
C ALA A 59 0.98 -6.83 -3.64
N HIS A 60 0.41 -7.98 -3.28
CA HIS A 60 -0.53 -8.70 -4.14
C HIS A 60 -1.82 -7.87 -4.30
N LEU A 61 -2.40 -7.41 -3.19
CA LEU A 61 -3.64 -6.63 -3.24
C LEU A 61 -3.48 -5.32 -4.02
N THR A 62 -2.36 -4.62 -3.89
CA THR A 62 -2.05 -3.40 -4.66
C THR A 62 -1.95 -3.70 -6.16
N ALA A 63 -1.26 -4.78 -6.53
CA ALA A 63 -1.14 -5.19 -7.93
C ALA A 63 -2.50 -5.55 -8.54
N GLU A 64 -3.37 -6.23 -7.78
CA GLU A 64 -4.74 -6.54 -8.22
C GLU A 64 -5.59 -5.28 -8.37
N LEU A 65 -5.48 -4.33 -7.44
CA LEU A 65 -6.14 -3.04 -7.58
C LEU A 65 -5.63 -2.29 -8.82
N PHE A 66 -4.32 -2.35 -9.11
CA PHE A 66 -3.70 -1.71 -10.28
C PHE A 66 -4.20 -2.36 -11.59
N LYS A 67 -4.26 -3.70 -11.62
CA LYS A 67 -4.84 -4.47 -12.74
C LYS A 67 -6.27 -4.06 -13.02
N GLN A 68 -7.10 -4.00 -11.98
CA GLN A 68 -8.50 -3.61 -12.08
C GLN A 68 -8.65 -2.16 -12.55
N GLY A 69 -7.88 -1.23 -11.99
CA GLY A 69 -7.93 0.19 -12.33
C GLY A 69 -7.56 0.48 -13.80
N HIS A 70 -6.62 -0.26 -14.37
CA HIS A 70 -6.22 -0.09 -15.77
C HIS A 70 -6.89 -1.05 -16.76
N GLY A 71 -7.59 -2.07 -16.27
CA GLY A 71 -8.16 -3.14 -17.10
C GLY A 71 -7.07 -3.93 -17.83
N ILE A 72 -6.03 -4.36 -17.11
CA ILE A 72 -4.91 -5.13 -17.67
C ILE A 72 -4.82 -6.54 -17.08
N SER A 73 -4.23 -7.46 -17.83
CA SER A 73 -3.96 -8.82 -17.40
C SER A 73 -2.45 -9.05 -17.31
N ILE A 74 -1.96 -9.22 -16.08
CA ILE A 74 -0.58 -9.58 -15.75
C ILE A 74 -0.60 -10.72 -14.73
N VAL A 75 0.38 -11.63 -14.81
CA VAL A 75 0.43 -12.90 -14.08
C VAL A 75 1.02 -12.71 -12.70
N HIS A 76 0.35 -13.24 -11.68
CA HIS A 76 0.86 -13.20 -10.30
C HIS A 76 1.86 -14.32 -10.04
N ILE A 77 3.04 -13.96 -9.52
CA ILE A 77 4.05 -14.91 -9.03
C ILE A 77 4.22 -14.72 -7.52
N PRO A 78 3.61 -15.57 -6.67
CA PRO A 78 3.75 -15.47 -5.23
C PRO A 78 5.10 -16.05 -4.75
N TYR A 79 5.81 -15.32 -3.91
CA TYR A 79 7.03 -15.78 -3.24
C TYR A 79 6.77 -16.04 -1.75
N LYS A 80 7.70 -16.73 -1.09
CA LYS A 80 7.71 -16.93 0.37
C LYS A 80 8.42 -15.77 1.08
N GLY A 81 7.94 -14.55 0.88
CA GLY A 81 8.50 -13.33 1.47
C GLY A 81 9.05 -12.32 0.47
N GLY A 82 9.31 -11.10 0.94
CA GLY A 82 9.70 -9.96 0.09
C GLY A 82 11.14 -10.02 -0.45
N ALA A 83 12.08 -10.58 0.31
CA ALA A 83 13.48 -10.68 -0.10
C ALA A 83 13.67 -11.51 -1.39
N PRO A 84 13.19 -12.76 -1.50
CA PRO A 84 13.34 -13.53 -2.74
C PRO A 84 12.59 -12.89 -3.92
N ALA A 85 11.42 -12.27 -3.68
CA ALA A 85 10.69 -11.53 -4.71
C ALA A 85 11.50 -10.34 -5.27
N LEU A 86 12.16 -9.58 -4.40
CA LEU A 86 13.00 -8.44 -4.81
C LEU A 86 14.26 -8.88 -5.53
N THR A 87 14.85 -10.02 -5.14
CA THR A 87 16.00 -10.60 -5.87
C THR A 87 15.62 -10.92 -7.31
N ASP A 88 14.49 -11.60 -7.52
CA ASP A 88 14.02 -11.98 -8.85
C ASP A 88 13.61 -10.77 -9.69
N LEU A 89 12.97 -9.77 -9.08
CA LEU A 89 12.70 -8.49 -9.73
C LEU A 89 14.00 -7.80 -10.15
N ALA A 90 14.98 -7.69 -9.25
CA ALA A 90 16.26 -7.07 -9.56
C ALA A 90 17.11 -7.88 -10.56
N GLY A 91 16.77 -9.15 -10.80
CA GLY A 91 17.35 -10.01 -11.83
C GLY A 91 16.59 -9.98 -13.16
N GLY A 92 15.39 -9.41 -13.20
CA GLY A 92 14.53 -9.38 -14.39
C GLY A 92 13.74 -10.67 -14.64
N THR A 93 13.65 -11.56 -13.66
CA THR A 93 12.83 -12.79 -13.74
C THR A 93 11.33 -12.46 -13.73
N VAL A 94 10.96 -11.37 -13.08
CA VAL A 94 9.60 -10.83 -12.98
C VAL A 94 9.60 -9.36 -13.38
N ASP A 95 8.50 -8.89 -13.98
CA ASP A 95 8.48 -7.58 -14.65
C ASP A 95 8.16 -6.42 -13.71
N LEU A 96 7.35 -6.68 -12.67
CA LEU A 96 6.79 -5.67 -11.78
C LEU A 96 6.73 -6.19 -10.33
N MET A 97 6.87 -5.29 -9.37
CA MET A 97 6.48 -5.56 -7.99
C MET A 97 5.91 -4.30 -7.38
N PHE A 98 4.87 -4.44 -6.57
CA PHE A 98 4.50 -3.42 -5.61
C PHE A 98 5.15 -3.74 -4.27
N SER A 99 5.84 -2.78 -3.68
CA SER A 99 6.47 -2.93 -2.37
C SER A 99 6.76 -1.58 -1.73
N ALA A 100 6.94 -1.58 -0.41
CA ALA A 100 7.23 -0.39 0.36
C ALA A 100 8.50 0.31 -0.14
N VAL A 101 8.45 1.65 -0.21
CA VAL A 101 9.59 2.49 -0.59
C VAL A 101 10.81 2.29 0.31
N THR A 102 10.61 1.99 1.59
CA THR A 102 11.70 1.71 2.53
C THR A 102 12.47 0.44 2.18
N ALA A 103 11.80 -0.60 1.68
CA ALA A 103 12.42 -1.87 1.32
C ALA A 103 13.14 -1.81 -0.02
N SER A 104 12.54 -1.16 -1.03
CA SER A 104 13.02 -1.20 -2.41
C SER A 104 13.79 0.05 -2.83
N GLY A 105 13.58 1.19 -2.16
CA GLY A 105 14.23 2.46 -2.47
C GLY A 105 15.77 2.39 -2.49
N PRO A 106 16.46 1.71 -1.55
CA PRO A 106 17.91 1.56 -1.60
C PRO A 106 18.42 0.87 -2.87
N LEU A 107 17.63 -0.03 -3.48
CA LEU A 107 18.00 -0.75 -4.71
C LEU A 107 17.94 0.14 -5.96
N VAL A 108 17.22 1.27 -5.92
CA VAL A 108 17.26 2.29 -6.99
C VAL A 108 18.61 2.99 -6.99
N LYS A 109 19.11 3.40 -5.81
CA LYS A 109 20.45 4.00 -5.69
C LYS A 109 21.55 3.06 -6.16
N GLY A 110 21.38 1.75 -5.94
CA GLY A 110 22.27 0.71 -6.46
C GLY A 110 22.10 0.37 -7.94
N GLY A 111 21.23 1.06 -8.68
CA GLY A 111 21.01 0.83 -10.12
C GLY A 111 20.38 -0.52 -10.45
N ARG A 112 19.73 -1.18 -9.49
CA ARG A 112 19.12 -2.51 -9.65
C ARG A 112 17.65 -2.44 -10.00
N LEU A 113 16.96 -1.42 -9.51
CA LEU A 113 15.54 -1.18 -9.77
C LEU A 113 15.29 0.24 -10.29
N LYS A 114 14.13 0.40 -10.91
CA LYS A 114 13.55 1.69 -11.30
C LYS A 114 12.13 1.78 -10.75
N VAL A 115 11.76 2.95 -10.27
CA VAL A 115 10.41 3.24 -9.77
C VAL A 115 9.59 3.93 -10.86
N LEU A 116 8.34 3.50 -11.07
CA LEU A 116 7.45 4.08 -12.09
C LEU A 116 6.43 5.05 -11.51
N ALA A 117 5.84 4.71 -10.37
CA ALA A 117 4.85 5.52 -9.66
C ALA A 117 4.67 5.05 -8.23
N THR A 118 4.21 5.93 -7.34
CA THR A 118 3.82 5.58 -5.98
C THR A 118 2.33 5.26 -5.90
N ALA A 119 1.96 4.34 -5.02
CA ALA A 119 0.58 3.95 -4.69
C ALA A 119 0.03 4.76 -3.50
N PHE A 120 0.47 6.01 -3.35
CA PHE A 120 0.07 6.91 -2.27
C PHE A 120 -0.88 8.00 -2.79
N ASP A 121 -1.62 8.63 -1.88
CA ASP A 121 -2.57 9.70 -2.21
C ASP A 121 -1.88 11.01 -2.60
N ARG A 122 -0.62 11.18 -2.20
CA ARG A 122 0.25 12.31 -2.56
C ARG A 122 1.69 11.85 -2.83
N ARG A 123 2.50 12.74 -3.40
CA ARG A 123 3.94 12.46 -3.59
C ARG A 123 4.65 12.31 -2.25
N ILE A 124 5.65 11.44 -2.22
CA ILE A 124 6.44 11.16 -1.01
C ILE A 124 7.64 12.09 -1.01
N GLU A 125 7.94 12.72 0.14
CA GLU A 125 9.05 13.68 0.26
C GLU A 125 10.41 13.08 -0.09
N SER A 126 10.62 11.79 0.16
CA SER A 126 11.85 11.07 -0.20
C SER A 126 11.97 10.73 -1.69
N MET A 127 10.91 10.90 -2.47
CA MET A 127 10.83 10.63 -3.91
C MET A 127 9.93 11.68 -4.62
N PRO A 128 10.27 12.99 -4.55
CA PRO A 128 9.37 14.06 -4.97
C PRO A 128 9.12 14.07 -6.49
N ASP A 129 10.08 13.56 -7.27
CA ASP A 129 9.97 13.51 -8.74
C ASP A 129 9.09 12.34 -9.23
N VAL A 130 8.82 11.36 -8.37
CA VAL A 130 8.03 10.17 -8.73
C VAL A 130 6.54 10.49 -8.62
N PRO A 131 5.76 10.35 -9.71
CA PRO A 131 4.34 10.63 -9.67
C PRO A 131 3.56 9.59 -8.86
N THR A 132 2.36 9.94 -8.42
CA THR A 132 1.42 8.97 -7.86
C THR A 132 0.62 8.29 -8.97
N LEU A 133 0.11 7.09 -8.73
CA LEU A 133 -0.84 6.44 -9.64
C LEU A 133 -2.13 7.26 -9.81
N ALA A 134 -2.52 8.03 -8.80
CA ALA A 134 -3.66 8.94 -8.87
C ALA A 134 -3.43 10.10 -9.84
N GLU A 135 -2.23 10.69 -9.86
CA GLU A 135 -1.83 11.71 -10.83
C GLU A 135 -1.79 11.15 -12.27
N LEU A 136 -1.53 9.86 -12.41
CA LEU A 136 -1.46 9.16 -13.71
C LEU A 136 -2.81 8.62 -14.21
N GLY A 137 -3.91 9.08 -13.62
CA GLY A 137 -5.27 8.82 -14.11
C GLY A 137 -6.03 7.73 -13.36
N LEU A 138 -5.42 7.01 -12.40
CA LEU A 138 -6.15 6.14 -11.47
C LEU A 138 -6.72 6.95 -10.30
N LYS A 139 -7.72 7.79 -10.56
CA LYS A 139 -8.33 8.64 -9.51
C LYS A 139 -8.76 7.83 -8.29
N GLY A 140 -8.38 8.28 -7.10
CA GLY A 140 -8.70 7.60 -5.84
C GLY A 140 -7.88 6.34 -5.58
N PHE A 141 -6.87 6.03 -6.40
CA PHE A 141 -5.97 4.92 -6.14
C PHE A 141 -5.05 5.23 -4.96
N SER A 142 -5.23 4.49 -3.89
CA SER A 142 -4.30 4.46 -2.77
C SER A 142 -4.21 3.06 -2.20
N ALA A 143 -2.97 2.60 -2.00
CA ALA A 143 -2.65 1.33 -1.40
C ALA A 143 -1.39 1.51 -0.53
N TYR A 144 -1.63 2.00 0.69
CA TYR A 144 -0.62 2.14 1.73
C TYR A 144 -1.01 1.29 2.92
N GLU A 145 0.01 0.87 3.66
CA GLU A 145 -0.21 0.16 4.91
C GLU A 145 -0.61 1.18 5.97
N TRP A 146 -1.50 0.78 6.87
CA TRP A 146 -1.89 1.63 7.96
C TRP A 146 -2.02 0.86 9.26
N ASN A 147 -1.71 1.54 10.37
CA ASN A 147 -1.87 1.00 11.71
C ASN A 147 -2.86 1.87 12.46
N ALA A 148 -3.68 1.26 13.30
CA ALA A 148 -4.58 1.99 14.18
C ALA A 148 -4.71 1.30 15.53
N VAL A 149 -5.03 2.08 16.56
CA VAL A 149 -5.34 1.58 17.89
C VAL A 149 -6.85 1.33 17.99
N PHE A 150 -7.25 0.27 18.65
CA PHE A 150 -8.67 -0.06 18.81
C PHE A 150 -8.97 -0.37 20.26
N ALA A 151 -10.14 0.06 20.74
CA ALA A 151 -10.68 -0.41 22.01
C ALA A 151 -11.73 -1.52 21.76
N PRO A 152 -11.95 -2.43 22.74
CA PRO A 152 -13.03 -3.39 22.69
C PRO A 152 -14.40 -2.73 22.47
N ALA A 153 -15.30 -3.41 21.76
CA ALA A 153 -16.67 -2.96 21.62
C ALA A 153 -17.34 -2.78 22.99
N GLY A 154 -18.03 -1.65 23.18
CA GLY A 154 -18.67 -1.30 24.46
C GLY A 154 -17.76 -0.55 25.45
N THR A 155 -16.53 -0.23 25.07
CA THR A 155 -15.67 0.67 25.88
C THR A 155 -16.39 2.01 26.08
N PRO A 156 -16.48 2.54 27.32
CA PRO A 156 -17.17 3.80 27.60
C PRO A 156 -16.66 4.98 26.77
N ALA A 157 -17.57 5.87 26.39
CA ALA A 157 -17.28 6.97 25.47
C ALA A 157 -16.21 7.93 26.02
N GLU A 158 -16.20 8.17 27.33
CA GLU A 158 -15.21 9.01 27.99
C GLU A 158 -13.79 8.42 27.93
N VAL A 159 -13.65 7.10 28.02
CA VAL A 159 -12.36 6.40 27.90
C VAL A 159 -11.83 6.52 26.47
N VAL A 160 -12.70 6.31 25.48
CA VAL A 160 -12.34 6.46 24.06
C VAL A 160 -11.95 7.89 23.76
N LYS A 161 -12.69 8.88 24.29
CA LYS A 161 -12.38 10.30 24.12
C LYS A 161 -11.04 10.66 24.75
N ARG A 162 -10.70 10.12 25.92
CA ARG A 162 -9.38 10.35 26.54
C ARG A 162 -8.26 9.75 25.69
N MET A 163 -8.40 8.50 25.27
CA MET A 163 -7.39 7.84 24.44
C MET A 163 -7.18 8.57 23.10
N ASP A 164 -8.26 9.04 22.47
CA ASP A 164 -8.20 9.87 21.26
C ASP A 164 -7.38 11.15 21.46
N ALA A 165 -7.62 11.87 22.57
CA ALA A 165 -6.93 13.11 22.88
C ALA A 165 -5.42 12.88 23.11
N GLU A 166 -5.06 11.87 23.91
CA GLU A 166 -3.67 11.52 24.22
C GLU A 166 -2.90 11.12 22.95
N MET A 167 -3.51 10.28 22.10
CA MET A 167 -2.87 9.84 20.86
C MET A 167 -2.64 10.99 19.89
N ARG A 168 -3.57 11.94 19.81
CA ARG A 168 -3.40 13.15 19.00
C ARG A 168 -2.24 14.02 19.51
N GLU A 169 -2.12 14.18 20.82
CA GLU A 169 -1.00 14.92 21.44
C GLU A 169 0.35 14.24 21.13
N ILE A 170 0.43 12.92 21.31
CA ILE A 170 1.65 12.15 21.01
C ILE A 170 2.03 12.25 19.54
N LEU A 171 1.09 12.07 18.60
CA LEU A 171 1.35 12.17 17.17
C LEU A 171 1.70 13.60 16.71
N ALA A 172 1.23 14.62 17.43
CA ALA A 172 1.57 16.01 17.16
C ALA A 172 2.98 16.37 17.66
N SER A 173 3.55 15.60 18.60
CA SER A 173 4.87 15.90 19.16
C SER A 173 5.98 15.88 18.10
N PRO A 174 6.96 16.81 18.16
CA PRO A 174 8.09 16.84 17.22
C PRO A 174 8.87 15.51 17.18
N ALA A 175 9.13 14.91 18.35
CA ALA A 175 9.85 13.64 18.45
C ALA A 175 9.14 12.49 17.73
N MET A 176 7.80 12.41 17.83
CA MET A 176 7.05 11.39 17.11
C MET A 176 7.03 11.67 15.61
N ARG A 177 6.84 12.93 15.20
CA ARG A 177 6.87 13.32 13.78
C ARG A 177 8.21 12.98 13.13
N GLU A 178 9.32 13.27 13.80
CA GLU A 178 10.66 12.95 13.31
C GLU A 178 10.85 11.43 13.17
N ARG A 179 10.45 10.67 14.19
CA ARG A 179 10.53 9.20 14.14
C ARG A 179 9.66 8.61 13.04
N LEU A 180 8.45 9.12 12.85
CA LEU A 180 7.56 8.70 11.77
C LEU A 180 8.17 9.05 10.40
N ALA A 181 8.67 10.26 10.22
CA ALA A 181 9.33 10.68 8.99
C ALA A 181 10.54 9.78 8.65
N ALA A 182 11.36 9.45 9.65
CA ALA A 182 12.49 8.53 9.49
C ALA A 182 12.06 7.11 9.04
N LEU A 183 10.84 6.69 9.39
CA LEU A 183 10.24 5.43 8.96
C LEU A 183 9.45 5.55 7.64
N GLY A 184 9.42 6.73 7.00
CA GLY A 184 8.58 7.00 5.84
C GLY A 184 7.08 6.93 6.15
N ALA A 185 6.73 7.19 7.42
CA ALA A 185 5.38 7.15 7.95
C ALA A 185 4.78 8.54 8.02
N LEU A 186 3.46 8.62 7.88
CA LEU A 186 2.73 9.87 8.05
C LEU A 186 1.69 9.71 9.17
N PRO A 187 1.66 10.63 10.16
CA PRO A 187 0.57 10.66 11.12
C PRO A 187 -0.71 11.03 10.36
N ALA A 188 -1.71 10.17 10.39
CA ALA A 188 -3.02 10.53 9.85
C ALA A 188 -3.75 11.41 10.86
N ALA A 189 -4.33 12.49 10.34
CA ALA A 189 -5.27 13.31 11.08
C ALA A 189 -6.63 12.58 11.14
N GLY A 190 -7.22 12.51 12.34
CA GLY A 190 -8.55 11.94 12.52
C GLY A 190 -8.84 11.67 13.99
N GLY A 191 -10.11 11.66 14.36
CA GLY A 191 -10.58 11.15 15.64
C GLY A 191 -11.16 9.75 15.51
N ALA A 192 -11.69 9.22 16.61
CA ALA A 192 -12.38 7.92 16.64
C ALA A 192 -13.44 7.76 15.53
N LYS A 193 -14.19 8.81 15.21
CA LYS A 193 -15.22 8.78 14.15
C LYS A 193 -14.58 8.62 12.77
N GLU A 194 -13.60 9.46 12.44
CA GLU A 194 -12.89 9.44 11.16
C GLU A 194 -12.18 8.10 10.94
N LEU A 195 -11.57 7.53 11.99
CA LEU A 195 -11.01 6.19 11.95
C LEU A 195 -12.08 5.13 11.64
N GLY A 196 -13.26 5.23 12.27
CA GLY A 196 -14.38 4.33 11.98
C GLY A 196 -14.86 4.42 10.52
N ASP A 197 -14.97 5.64 9.97
CA ASP A 197 -15.32 5.87 8.56
C ASP A 197 -14.25 5.29 7.61
N PHE A 198 -12.96 5.54 7.91
CA PHE A 198 -11.83 5.02 7.16
C PHE A 198 -11.78 3.49 7.13
N VAL A 199 -11.93 2.83 8.29
CA VAL A 199 -11.93 1.36 8.38
C VAL A 199 -13.06 0.74 7.56
N ARG A 200 -14.26 1.35 7.57
CA ARG A 200 -15.38 0.89 6.73
C ARG A 200 -15.05 1.01 5.24
N ALA A 201 -14.49 2.16 4.83
CA ALA A 201 -14.11 2.39 3.43
C ALA A 201 -13.03 1.41 2.96
N GLU A 202 -11.97 1.21 3.75
CA GLU A 202 -10.90 0.26 3.46
C GLU A 202 -11.41 -1.18 3.40
N THR A 203 -12.27 -1.57 4.34
CA THR A 203 -12.88 -2.91 4.35
C THR A 203 -13.70 -3.15 3.07
N ALA A 204 -14.51 -2.17 2.65
CA ALA A 204 -15.29 -2.27 1.43
C ALA A 204 -14.39 -2.36 0.17
N LYS A 205 -13.37 -1.50 0.08
CA LYS A 205 -12.39 -1.48 -1.01
C LYS A 205 -11.71 -2.84 -1.15
N TRP A 206 -11.10 -3.36 -0.08
CA TRP A 206 -10.35 -4.62 -0.14
C TRP A 206 -11.25 -5.85 -0.30
N ALA A 207 -12.48 -5.83 0.22
CA ALA A 207 -13.46 -6.88 -0.05
C ALA A 207 -13.84 -6.94 -1.54
N ALA A 208 -14.00 -5.78 -2.19
CA ALA A 208 -14.25 -5.72 -3.63
C ALA A 208 -13.05 -6.25 -4.42
N VAL A 209 -11.82 -5.81 -4.09
CA VAL A 209 -10.58 -6.27 -4.77
C VAL A 209 -10.43 -7.78 -4.66
N THR A 210 -10.51 -8.34 -3.45
CA THR A 210 -10.35 -9.78 -3.21
C THR A 210 -11.42 -10.61 -3.91
N LYS A 211 -12.68 -10.15 -3.92
CA LYS A 211 -13.78 -10.82 -4.63
C LYS A 211 -13.56 -10.83 -6.14
N THR A 212 -13.22 -9.68 -6.74
CA THR A 212 -12.99 -9.54 -8.18
C THR A 212 -11.78 -10.36 -8.63
N ALA A 213 -10.69 -10.33 -7.87
CA ALA A 213 -9.47 -11.07 -8.17
C ALA A 213 -9.52 -12.54 -7.74
N GLN A 214 -10.63 -13.02 -7.16
CA GLN A 214 -10.81 -14.39 -6.68
C GLN A 214 -9.70 -14.87 -5.73
N ILE A 215 -9.14 -13.95 -4.94
CA ILE A 215 -8.02 -14.23 -4.05
C ILE A 215 -8.50 -15.16 -2.92
N LYS A 216 -7.81 -16.29 -2.77
CA LYS A 216 -7.96 -17.21 -1.64
C LYS A 216 -6.69 -17.19 -0.81
N ILE A 217 -6.85 -17.16 0.50
CA ILE A 217 -5.77 -17.41 1.46
C ILE A 217 -6.01 -18.85 1.91
N ASP A 218 -5.06 -19.72 1.59
CA ASP A 218 -5.01 -21.12 2.01
C ASP A 218 -4.75 -21.28 3.51
#